data_AF-A0A0Q9Q528-F1
#
_entry.id   AF-A0A0Q9Q528-F1
#
_cell.length_a   1.000
_cell.length_b   1.000
_cell.length_c   1.000
_cell.angle_alpha   90.00
_cell.angle_beta   90.00
_cell.angle_gamma   90.00
#
_symmetry.space_group_name_H-M   'P 1'
#
loop_
_entity.id
_entity.type
_entity.pdbx_description
1 polymer ?
#
loop_
_entity_poly.entity_id
_entity_poly.type
_entity_poly.pdbx_seq_one_letter_code
_entity_poly.pdbx_strand_id
1 'polypeptide(L)'
;MDTPLRDQRTRRALSAHEVARRVDVHPTSVLRWERRERLPGPEHLRALAGALAVDVSRVASFFDEARTPAPAPAGVRGTGLRALRHEAGVPVRHIAAHLGLHESTVYNWEAGRVRIPDAHLPALARLLGTSEPRLRERLASSPSLPVTPLPPLRRLRRRTGLSQEAVARRVGTTRRRVGAWERGEVPPLWAVRRLAGVYGVQVSQLAGLVGLAAPRLLDPARWSAGDLPEVLATLRAWTGLTQAEVAHRCGLHRTTVRAWENGRAVPSARSRERLERLLGLGPGALLVAYPR
;
A
#
# COMPACT_ATOMS: atom_id res chain seq x y z
N MET A 1 35.16 12.36 -2.14
CA MET A 1 33.88 13.11 -2.27
C MET A 1 33.05 12.82 -1.03
N ASP A 2 33.17 13.69 -0.05
CA ASP A 2 32.34 13.64 1.16
C ASP A 2 31.01 14.31 0.86
N THR A 3 29.93 13.56 1.04
CA THR A 3 28.56 14.05 0.83
C THR A 3 27.92 14.34 2.19
N PRO A 4 27.00 15.32 2.28
CA PRO A 4 26.42 15.73 3.57
C PRO A 4 25.77 14.57 4.35
N LEU A 5 25.23 13.58 3.64
CA LEU A 5 24.68 12.36 4.24
C LEU A 5 25.77 11.47 4.85
N ARG A 6 26.88 11.27 4.13
CA ARG A 6 28.03 10.47 4.59
C ARG A 6 28.71 11.13 5.77
N ASP A 7 28.87 12.45 5.74
CA ASP A 7 29.40 13.26 6.83
C ASP A 7 28.52 13.17 8.08
N GLN A 8 27.21 13.34 7.94
CA GLN A 8 26.31 13.27 9.07
C GLN A 8 26.29 11.86 9.68
N ARG A 9 26.37 10.82 8.85
CA ARG A 9 26.45 9.44 9.31
C ARG A 9 27.75 9.14 10.06
N THR A 10 28.89 9.59 9.54
CA THR A 10 30.21 9.37 10.17
C THR A 10 30.36 10.17 11.46
N ARG A 11 29.82 11.40 11.54
CA ARG A 11 29.70 12.16 12.81
C ARG A 11 28.92 11.43 13.89
N ARG A 12 28.00 10.55 13.51
CA ARG A 12 27.23 9.70 14.42
C ARG A 12 27.89 8.33 14.69
N ALA A 13 29.10 8.11 14.17
CA ALA A 13 29.83 6.83 14.23
C ALA A 13 29.00 5.64 13.69
N LEU A 14 28.12 5.88 12.72
CA LEU A 14 27.28 4.85 12.13
C LEU A 14 27.89 4.34 10.82
N SER A 15 27.81 3.03 10.59
CA SER A 15 28.08 2.43 9.28
C SER A 15 26.86 2.55 8.35
N ALA A 16 27.09 2.52 7.04
CA ALA A 16 26.00 2.50 6.06
C ALA A 16 25.05 1.30 6.27
N HIS A 17 25.57 0.18 6.76
CA HIS A 17 24.80 -1.03 7.10
C HIS A 17 23.88 -0.80 8.32
N GLU A 18 24.36 -0.10 9.34
CA GLU A 18 23.52 0.24 10.51
C GLU A 18 22.43 1.24 10.18
N VAL A 19 22.73 2.24 9.37
CA VAL A 19 21.70 3.16 8.86
C VAL A 19 20.68 2.40 8.02
N ALA A 20 21.12 1.52 7.11
CA ALA A 20 20.22 0.68 6.31
C ALA A 20 19.30 -0.18 7.17
N ARG A 21 19.83 -0.80 8.22
CA ARG A 21 19.05 -1.61 9.18
C ARG A 21 18.02 -0.77 9.93
N ARG A 22 18.38 0.44 10.37
CA ARG A 22 17.48 1.38 11.06
C ARG A 22 16.40 1.95 10.13
N VAL A 23 16.72 2.11 8.85
CA VAL A 23 15.83 2.64 7.81
C VAL A 23 15.03 1.54 7.10
N ASP A 24 15.29 0.26 7.41
CA ASP A 24 14.66 -0.92 6.81
C ASP A 24 14.85 -0.99 5.28
N VAL A 25 16.10 -0.79 4.84
CA VAL A 25 16.50 -0.87 3.43
C VAL A 25 17.77 -1.69 3.26
N HIS A 26 18.04 -2.14 2.04
CA HIS A 26 19.32 -2.77 1.72
C HIS A 26 20.49 -1.77 1.86
N PRO A 27 21.69 -2.17 2.35
CA PRO A 27 22.87 -1.30 2.49
C PRO A 27 23.23 -0.53 1.22
N THR A 28 23.08 -1.15 0.05
CA THR A 28 23.32 -0.52 -1.25
C THR A 28 22.41 0.70 -1.50
N SER A 29 21.22 0.76 -0.90
CA SER A 29 20.34 1.93 -1.01
C SER A 29 20.95 3.16 -0.34
N VAL A 30 21.53 2.99 0.86
CA VAL A 30 22.21 4.05 1.59
C VAL A 30 23.44 4.52 0.83
N LEU A 31 24.24 3.59 0.31
CA LEU A 31 25.41 3.92 -0.52
C LEU A 31 25.02 4.68 -1.81
N ARG A 32 23.92 4.28 -2.46
CA ARG A 32 23.39 5.00 -3.63
C ARG A 32 22.86 6.39 -3.29
N TRP A 33 22.27 6.58 -2.11
CA TRP A 33 21.87 7.90 -1.62
C TRP A 33 23.08 8.78 -1.33
N GLU A 34 24.12 8.24 -0.68
CA GLU A 34 25.37 8.95 -0.42
C GLU A 34 26.06 9.40 -1.71
N ARG A 35 25.99 8.59 -2.76
CA ARG A 35 26.55 8.91 -4.09
C ARG A 35 25.63 9.74 -4.98
N ARG A 36 24.43 10.08 -4.50
CA ARG A 36 23.38 10.78 -5.28
C ARG A 36 22.94 10.05 -6.56
N GLU A 37 23.25 8.76 -6.72
CA GLU A 37 22.76 7.92 -7.84
C GLU A 37 21.24 7.70 -7.75
N ARG A 38 20.68 7.81 -6.54
CA ARG A 38 19.25 7.69 -6.28
C ARG A 38 18.88 8.61 -5.12
N LEU A 39 17.67 9.17 -5.17
CA LEU A 39 17.15 9.97 -4.08
C LEU A 39 16.28 9.13 -3.14
N PRO A 40 16.38 9.32 -1.81
CA PRO A 40 15.45 8.72 -0.86
C PRO A 40 14.06 9.34 -1.05
N GLY A 41 13.04 8.49 -1.14
CA GLY A 41 11.63 8.93 -1.10
C GLY A 41 11.22 9.48 0.28
N PRO A 42 10.02 10.08 0.40
CA PRO A 42 9.56 10.74 1.63
C PRO A 42 9.55 9.85 2.88
N GLU A 43 9.26 8.56 2.72
CA GLU A 43 9.32 7.55 3.79
C GLU A 43 10.76 7.40 4.33
N HIS A 44 11.72 7.23 3.42
CA HIS A 44 13.13 7.07 3.76
C HIS A 44 13.75 8.36 4.33
N LEU A 45 13.27 9.54 3.94
CA LEU A 45 13.71 10.81 4.52
C LEU A 45 13.38 10.88 6.02
N ARG A 46 12.16 10.51 6.41
CA ARG A 46 11.76 10.47 7.83
C ARG A 46 12.53 9.40 8.60
N ALA A 47 12.73 8.23 8.00
CA ALA A 47 13.49 7.15 8.63
C ALA A 47 14.97 7.51 8.81
N LEU A 48 15.57 8.18 7.82
CA LEU A 48 16.94 8.71 7.91
C LEU A 48 17.06 9.79 8.98
N ALA A 49 16.06 10.67 9.11
CA ALA A 49 16.00 11.69 10.16
C ALA A 49 16.05 11.06 11.55
N GLY A 50 15.24 10.02 11.78
CA GLY A 50 15.31 9.23 13.02
C GLY A 50 16.65 8.52 13.21
N ALA A 51 17.17 7.85 12.17
CA ALA A 51 18.42 7.08 12.27
C ALA A 51 19.65 7.96 12.52
N LEU A 52 19.68 9.17 11.97
CA LEU A 52 20.75 10.16 12.09
C LEU A 52 20.50 11.18 13.22
N ALA A 53 19.36 11.07 13.90
CA ALA A 53 18.86 11.97 14.94
C ALA A 53 18.98 13.45 14.56
N VAL A 54 18.47 13.79 13.38
CA VAL A 54 18.36 15.16 12.87
C VAL A 54 16.94 15.38 12.35
N ASP A 55 16.56 16.64 12.18
CA ASP A 55 15.24 16.96 11.64
C ASP A 55 15.07 16.50 10.18
N VAL A 56 13.83 16.20 9.78
CA VAL A 56 13.49 15.77 8.41
C VAL A 56 13.86 16.84 7.38
N SER A 57 13.70 18.13 7.71
CA SER A 57 14.12 19.25 6.86
C SER A 57 15.64 19.31 6.68
N ARG A 58 16.41 18.94 7.72
CA ARG A 58 17.87 18.84 7.64
C ARG A 58 18.33 17.67 6.78
N VAL A 59 17.66 16.51 6.89
CA VAL A 59 17.93 15.39 5.97
C VAL A 59 17.53 15.74 4.55
N ALA A 60 16.44 16.47 4.39
CA ALA A 60 16.01 16.98 3.09
C ALA A 60 17.11 17.82 2.44
N SER A 61 17.73 18.72 3.21
CA SER A 61 18.78 19.62 2.71
C SER A 61 20.04 18.93 2.23
N PHE A 62 20.34 17.71 2.68
CA PHE A 62 21.46 16.92 2.15
C PHE A 62 21.32 16.60 0.66
N PHE A 63 20.08 16.67 0.17
CA PHE A 63 19.73 16.36 -1.20
C PHE A 63 19.17 17.57 -1.95
N ASP A 64 19.07 18.77 -1.36
CA ASP A 64 18.37 19.90 -1.99
C ASP A 64 18.96 20.30 -3.34
N GLU A 65 20.30 20.34 -3.48
CA GLU A 65 20.97 20.54 -4.78
C GLU A 65 20.54 19.51 -5.84
N ALA A 66 20.37 18.25 -5.43
CA ALA A 66 19.95 17.15 -6.30
C ALA A 66 18.42 17.02 -6.42
N ARG A 67 17.68 17.70 -5.54
CA ARG A 67 16.21 17.73 -5.44
C ARG A 67 15.63 19.00 -6.04
N THR A 68 16.47 19.91 -6.57
CA THR A 68 16.06 20.86 -7.60
C THR A 68 15.17 20.07 -8.54
N PRO A 69 13.84 20.31 -8.56
CA PRO A 69 12.99 19.66 -9.53
C PRO A 69 13.63 20.07 -10.85
N ALA A 70 14.10 19.11 -11.64
CA ALA A 70 14.30 19.39 -13.04
C ALA A 70 12.99 20.09 -13.46
N PRO A 71 13.05 21.34 -13.98
CA PRO A 71 11.86 22.06 -14.38
C PRO A 71 11.01 21.06 -15.15
N ALA A 72 9.75 20.90 -14.74
CA ALA A 72 8.87 19.86 -15.30
C ALA A 72 9.12 19.85 -16.81
N PRO A 73 9.65 18.75 -17.39
CA PRO A 73 10.23 18.85 -18.72
C PRO A 73 9.15 19.41 -19.63
N ALA A 74 9.41 20.61 -20.17
CA ALA A 74 8.54 21.24 -21.12
C ALA A 74 8.25 20.17 -22.18
N GLY A 75 6.97 19.86 -22.39
CA GLY A 75 6.61 18.64 -23.08
C GLY A 75 5.12 18.33 -23.09
N VAL A 76 4.76 17.50 -24.06
CA VAL A 76 3.37 17.18 -24.40
C VAL A 76 3.03 15.76 -23.93
N ARG A 77 1.75 15.50 -23.61
CA ARG A 77 1.31 14.15 -23.25
C ARG A 77 1.40 13.22 -24.47
N GLY A 78 1.93 12.02 -24.28
CA GLY A 78 2.08 11.03 -25.36
C GLY A 78 0.88 10.10 -25.56
N THR A 79 -0.27 10.33 -24.91
CA THR A 79 -1.43 9.41 -24.93
C THR A 79 -2.00 9.14 -26.33
N GLY A 80 -1.76 10.04 -27.30
CA GLY A 80 -2.10 9.87 -28.71
C GLY A 80 -1.01 9.24 -29.59
N LEU A 81 0.19 9.07 -29.06
CA LEU A 81 1.37 8.68 -29.86
C LEU A 81 1.19 7.30 -30.49
N ARG A 82 0.53 6.38 -29.81
CA ARG A 82 0.28 5.03 -30.33
C ARG A 82 -0.51 5.07 -31.64
N ALA A 83 -1.62 5.81 -31.67
CA ALA A 83 -2.46 5.91 -32.86
C ALA A 83 -1.69 6.54 -34.02
N LEU A 84 -1.03 7.67 -33.78
CA LEU A 84 -0.18 8.36 -34.76
C LEU A 84 0.91 7.45 -35.33
N ARG A 85 1.55 6.67 -34.46
CA ARG A 85 2.59 5.73 -34.84
C ARG A 85 2.03 4.60 -35.72
N HIS A 86 0.85 4.07 -35.40
CA HIS A 86 0.20 3.03 -36.20
C HIS A 86 -0.25 3.56 -37.56
N GLU A 87 -0.81 4.76 -37.62
CA GLU A 87 -1.19 5.43 -38.88
C GLU A 87 0.03 5.65 -39.78
N ALA A 88 1.18 6.00 -39.20
CA ALA A 88 2.45 6.16 -39.92
C ALA A 88 3.19 4.83 -40.20
N GLY A 89 2.68 3.68 -39.74
CA GLY A 89 3.35 2.38 -39.91
C GLY A 89 4.67 2.24 -39.16
N VAL A 90 4.95 3.10 -38.18
CA VAL A 90 6.24 3.14 -37.47
C VAL A 90 6.21 2.17 -36.28
N PRO A 91 7.20 1.27 -36.10
CA PRO A 91 7.27 0.45 -34.88
C PRO A 91 7.94 1.21 -33.72
N VAL A 92 7.62 0.86 -32.47
CA VAL A 92 8.21 1.51 -31.27
C VAL A 92 9.74 1.50 -31.29
N ARG A 93 10.34 0.38 -31.71
CA ARG A 93 11.80 0.21 -31.86
C ARG A 93 12.44 1.25 -32.79
N HIS A 94 11.73 1.71 -33.82
CA HIS A 94 12.25 2.76 -34.70
C HIS A 94 12.27 4.11 -34.01
N ILE A 95 11.23 4.45 -33.25
CA ILE A 95 11.21 5.69 -32.45
C ILE A 95 12.34 5.66 -31.42
N ALA A 96 12.48 4.55 -30.71
CA ALA A 96 13.52 4.35 -29.71
C ALA A 96 14.93 4.52 -30.31
N ALA A 97 15.23 3.81 -31.41
CA ALA A 97 16.51 3.90 -32.10
C ALA A 97 16.79 5.30 -32.65
N HIS A 98 15.80 5.94 -33.29
CA HIS A 98 15.96 7.26 -33.90
C HIS A 98 16.19 8.37 -32.87
N LEU A 99 15.67 8.22 -31.65
CA LEU A 99 15.81 9.21 -30.57
C LEU A 99 16.90 8.85 -29.56
N GLY A 100 17.60 7.71 -29.72
CA GLY A 100 18.59 7.22 -28.75
C GLY A 100 17.99 6.85 -27.39
N LEU A 101 16.75 6.37 -27.36
CA LEU A 101 16.00 6.05 -26.15
C LEU A 101 15.79 4.53 -26.01
N HIS A 102 15.54 4.09 -24.79
CA HIS A 102 15.03 2.73 -24.55
C HIS A 102 13.54 2.64 -24.91
N GLU A 103 13.09 1.52 -25.50
CA GLU A 103 11.68 1.32 -25.91
C GLU A 103 10.67 1.54 -24.77
N SER A 104 11.03 1.18 -23.53
CA SER A 104 10.20 1.42 -22.35
C SER A 104 9.86 2.90 -22.14
N THR A 105 10.72 3.83 -22.58
CA THR A 105 10.47 5.27 -22.55
C THR A 105 9.31 5.63 -23.47
N VAL A 106 9.33 5.11 -24.70
CA VAL A 106 8.27 5.32 -25.70
C VAL A 106 6.95 4.69 -25.23
N TYR A 107 6.99 3.47 -24.68
CA TYR A 107 5.81 2.85 -24.07
C TYR A 107 5.25 3.65 -22.89
N ASN A 108 6.10 4.30 -22.10
CA ASN A 108 5.68 5.17 -21.01
C ASN A 108 5.05 6.48 -21.51
N TRP A 109 5.52 7.01 -22.64
CA TRP A 109 4.88 8.13 -23.34
C TRP A 109 3.50 7.75 -23.85
N GLU A 110 3.38 6.63 -24.59
CA GLU A 110 2.11 6.13 -25.13
C GLU A 110 1.08 5.86 -24.01
N ALA A 111 1.54 5.35 -22.87
CA ALA A 111 0.68 5.10 -21.70
C ALA A 111 0.36 6.38 -20.89
N GLY A 112 0.89 7.55 -21.28
CA GLY A 112 0.68 8.81 -20.57
C GLY A 112 1.34 8.88 -19.19
N ARG A 113 2.27 7.96 -18.88
CA ARG A 113 2.96 7.91 -17.57
C ARG A 113 4.02 9.01 -17.44
N VAL A 114 4.61 9.41 -18.57
CA VAL A 114 5.63 10.46 -18.67
C VAL A 114 5.31 11.31 -19.90
N ARG A 115 5.60 12.62 -19.84
CA ARG A 115 5.47 13.53 -20.98
C ARG A 115 6.59 13.31 -21.98
N ILE A 116 6.34 13.60 -23.26
CA ILE A 116 7.35 13.68 -24.31
C ILE A 116 8.02 15.05 -24.17
N PRO A 117 9.34 15.11 -23.88
CA PRO A 117 10.07 16.38 -23.86
C PRO A 117 9.98 17.11 -25.21
N ASP A 118 9.85 18.43 -25.18
CA ASP A 118 9.76 19.27 -26.39
C ASP A 118 10.94 19.05 -27.35
N ALA A 119 12.14 18.80 -26.81
CA ALA A 119 13.34 18.50 -27.59
C ALA A 119 13.18 17.29 -28.53
N HIS A 120 12.30 16.35 -28.21
CA HIS A 120 12.06 15.16 -29.04
C HIS A 120 10.94 15.35 -30.07
N LEU A 121 10.11 16.40 -29.96
CA LEU A 121 8.97 16.60 -30.85
C LEU A 121 9.35 16.84 -32.33
N PRO A 122 10.38 17.64 -32.68
CA PRO A 122 10.75 17.84 -34.08
C PRO A 122 11.21 16.54 -34.76
N ALA A 123 12.03 15.74 -34.07
CA ALA A 123 12.52 14.47 -34.58
C ALA A 123 11.38 13.43 -34.70
N LEU A 124 10.48 13.40 -33.71
CA LEU A 124 9.31 12.53 -33.73
C LEU A 124 8.33 12.90 -34.85
N ALA A 125 8.11 14.19 -35.09
CA ALA A 125 7.26 14.67 -36.19
C ALA A 125 7.80 14.24 -37.55
N ARG A 126 9.11 14.42 -37.79
CA ARG A 126 9.79 13.97 -39.01
C ARG A 126 9.65 12.46 -39.21
N LEU A 127 9.87 11.67 -38.16
CA LEU A 127 9.76 10.21 -38.23
C LEU A 127 8.33 9.73 -38.52
N LEU A 128 7.32 10.45 -38.03
CA LEU A 128 5.91 10.15 -38.26
C LEU A 128 5.37 10.75 -39.58
N GLY A 129 6.21 11.44 -40.36
CA GLY A 129 5.80 12.07 -41.62
C GLY A 129 4.81 13.23 -41.42
N THR A 130 4.91 13.98 -40.32
CA THR A 130 4.01 15.11 -40.01
C THR A 130 4.79 16.35 -39.57
N SER A 131 4.11 17.49 -39.43
CA SER A 131 4.72 18.71 -38.90
C SER A 131 4.64 18.75 -37.37
N GLU A 132 5.60 19.41 -36.71
CA GLU A 132 5.60 19.54 -35.24
C GLU A 132 4.32 20.21 -34.69
N PRO A 133 3.78 21.29 -35.29
CA PRO A 133 2.52 21.88 -34.84
C PRO A 133 1.35 20.89 -34.92
N ARG A 134 1.27 20.11 -36.01
CA ARG A 134 0.22 19.10 -36.20
C ARG A 134 0.35 17.94 -35.23
N LEU A 135 1.58 17.50 -34.95
CA LEU A 135 1.86 16.49 -33.93
C LEU A 135 1.40 16.97 -32.54
N ARG A 136 1.73 18.21 -32.16
CA ARG A 136 1.30 18.80 -30.89
C ARG A 136 -0.22 18.87 -30.77
N GLU A 137 -0.89 19.37 -31.81
CA GLU A 137 -2.36 19.45 -31.87
C GLU A 137 -2.98 18.07 -31.66
N ARG A 138 -2.53 17.05 -32.40
CA ARG A 138 -3.07 15.70 -32.30
C ARG A 138 -2.81 15.02 -30.96
N LEU A 139 -1.63 15.22 -30.37
CA LEU A 139 -1.32 14.73 -29.03
C LEU A 139 -2.15 15.44 -27.95
N ALA A 140 -2.44 16.73 -28.11
CA ALA A 140 -3.26 17.51 -27.19
C ALA A 140 -4.75 17.15 -27.27
N SER A 141 -5.26 16.94 -28.48
CA SER A 141 -6.65 16.56 -28.77
C SER A 141 -6.94 15.08 -28.49
N SER A 142 -5.91 14.27 -28.22
CA SER A 142 -6.09 12.87 -27.87
C SER A 142 -6.72 12.74 -26.48
N PRO A 143 -7.83 11.99 -26.33
CA PRO A 143 -8.51 11.87 -25.06
C PRO A 143 -7.53 11.36 -23.99
N SER A 144 -7.45 12.10 -22.89
CA SER A 144 -6.74 11.62 -21.72
C SER A 144 -7.46 10.38 -21.23
N LEU A 145 -6.80 9.20 -21.26
CA LEU A 145 -7.34 8.03 -20.58
C LEU A 145 -7.69 8.45 -19.15
N PRO A 146 -8.91 8.15 -18.66
CA PRO A 146 -9.29 8.52 -17.30
C PRO A 146 -8.25 7.94 -16.36
N VAL A 147 -7.60 8.80 -15.57
CA VAL A 147 -6.70 8.36 -14.51
C VAL A 147 -7.58 7.57 -13.55
N THR A 148 -7.52 6.24 -13.61
CA THR A 148 -8.25 5.41 -12.66
C THR A 148 -7.75 5.78 -11.27
N PRO A 149 -8.61 6.32 -10.39
CA PRO A 149 -8.18 6.68 -9.05
C PRO A 149 -7.62 5.42 -8.39
N LEU A 150 -6.47 5.54 -7.73
CA LEU A 150 -5.85 4.42 -7.03
C LEU A 150 -6.88 3.73 -6.12
N PRO A 151 -6.85 2.40 -5.98
CA PRO A 151 -7.76 1.70 -5.08
C PRO A 151 -7.73 2.27 -3.65
N PRO A 152 -8.85 2.26 -2.89
CA PRO A 152 -8.97 2.96 -1.61
C PRO A 152 -7.86 2.67 -0.60
N LEU A 153 -7.54 1.39 -0.37
CA LEU A 153 -6.48 0.99 0.56
C LEU A 153 -5.10 1.49 0.12
N ARG A 154 -4.83 1.48 -1.20
CA ARG A 154 -3.58 1.98 -1.75
C ARG A 154 -3.45 3.49 -1.59
N ARG A 155 -4.56 4.24 -1.67
CA ARG A 155 -4.59 5.69 -1.37
C ARG A 155 -4.29 5.95 0.10
N LEU A 156 -4.96 5.24 1.01
CA LEU A 156 -4.73 5.38 2.46
C LEU A 156 -3.28 5.11 2.84
N ARG A 157 -2.71 4.03 2.30
CA ARG A 157 -1.30 3.69 2.52
C ARG A 157 -0.35 4.77 1.99
N ARG A 158 -0.60 5.30 0.78
CA ARG A 158 0.25 6.36 0.20
C ARG A 158 0.18 7.67 1.00
N ARG A 159 -1.01 8.04 1.48
CA ARG A 159 -1.20 9.25 2.30
C ARG A 159 -0.47 9.14 3.65
N THR A 160 -0.42 7.95 4.23
CA THR A 160 0.37 7.67 5.45
C THR A 160 1.85 7.44 5.18
N GLY A 161 2.27 7.40 3.90
CA GLY A 161 3.65 7.25 3.49
C GLY A 161 4.27 5.89 3.86
N LEU A 162 3.46 4.83 3.96
CA LEU A 162 3.92 3.50 4.33
C LEU A 162 4.17 2.62 3.09
N SER A 163 5.21 1.80 3.12
CA SER A 163 5.36 0.69 2.18
C SER A 163 4.37 -0.45 2.47
N GLN A 164 4.11 -1.33 1.49
CA GLN A 164 3.29 -2.52 1.72
C GLN A 164 3.92 -3.45 2.77
N GLU A 165 5.25 -3.48 2.85
CA GLU A 165 6.02 -4.26 3.82
C GLU A 165 5.82 -3.72 5.24
N ALA A 166 5.91 -2.40 5.41
CA ALA A 166 5.67 -1.74 6.69
C ALA A 166 4.24 -1.98 7.20
N VAL A 167 3.24 -1.89 6.32
CA VAL A 167 1.85 -2.23 6.66
C VAL A 167 1.73 -3.70 7.06
N ALA A 168 2.33 -4.61 6.28
CA ALA A 168 2.27 -6.04 6.56
C ALA A 168 2.83 -6.37 7.95
N ARG A 169 3.99 -5.81 8.29
CA ARG A 169 4.63 -5.97 9.61
C ARG A 169 3.74 -5.46 10.75
N ARG A 170 3.18 -4.25 10.62
CA ARG A 170 2.32 -3.65 11.67
C ARG A 170 0.99 -4.37 11.84
N VAL A 171 0.44 -4.91 10.75
CA VAL A 171 -0.80 -5.69 10.78
C VAL A 171 -0.55 -7.13 11.25
N GLY A 172 0.68 -7.64 11.13
CA GLY A 172 1.01 -9.04 11.41
C GLY A 172 0.58 -9.97 10.27
N THR A 173 0.87 -9.59 9.03
CA THR A 173 0.53 -10.34 7.80
C THR A 173 1.68 -10.28 6.80
N THR A 174 1.46 -10.77 5.58
CA THR A 174 2.45 -10.73 4.50
C THR A 174 2.19 -9.58 3.53
N ARG A 175 3.26 -9.04 2.93
CA ARG A 175 3.19 -8.04 1.86
C ARG A 175 2.32 -8.50 0.68
N ARG A 176 2.34 -9.80 0.35
CA ARG A 176 1.49 -10.40 -0.69
C ARG A 176 0.00 -10.19 -0.41
N ARG A 177 -0.45 -10.44 0.83
CA ARG A 177 -1.84 -10.21 1.25
C ARG A 177 -2.23 -8.74 1.19
N VAL A 178 -1.37 -7.84 1.71
CA VAL A 178 -1.61 -6.39 1.60
C VAL A 178 -1.77 -5.96 0.15
N GLY A 179 -0.91 -6.47 -0.75
CA GLY A 179 -1.03 -6.20 -2.18
C GLY A 179 -2.31 -6.76 -2.80
N ALA A 180 -2.80 -7.92 -2.35
CA ALA A 180 -4.05 -8.50 -2.82
C ALA A 180 -5.26 -7.67 -2.37
N TRP A 181 -5.27 -7.21 -1.12
CA TRP A 181 -6.29 -6.29 -0.61
C TRP A 181 -6.30 -4.96 -1.36
N GLU A 182 -5.13 -4.42 -1.70
CA GLU A 182 -5.02 -3.22 -2.53
C GLU A 182 -5.50 -3.41 -3.98
N ARG A 183 -5.62 -4.66 -4.46
CA ARG A 183 -6.20 -4.98 -5.76
C ARG A 183 -7.70 -5.26 -5.71
N GLY A 184 -8.30 -5.27 -4.52
CA GLY A 184 -9.73 -5.45 -4.32
C GLY A 184 -10.14 -6.74 -3.61
N GLU A 185 -9.20 -7.59 -3.19
CA GLU A 185 -9.56 -8.71 -2.31
C GLU A 185 -10.05 -8.19 -0.96
N VAL A 186 -11.21 -8.66 -0.50
CA VAL A 186 -11.80 -8.18 0.75
C VAL A 186 -10.97 -8.68 1.94
N PRO A 187 -10.41 -7.79 2.78
CA PRO A 187 -9.65 -8.21 3.95
C PRO A 187 -10.56 -8.85 5.01
N PRO A 188 -10.07 -9.83 5.79
CA PRO A 188 -10.81 -10.36 6.92
C PRO A 188 -11.01 -9.28 8.02
N LEU A 189 -12.01 -9.48 8.89
CA LEU A 189 -12.41 -8.49 9.91
C LEU A 189 -11.27 -8.02 10.83
N TRP A 190 -10.44 -8.95 11.31
CA TRP A 190 -9.25 -8.58 12.10
C TRP A 190 -8.27 -7.69 11.33
N ALA A 191 -8.12 -7.91 10.02
CA ALA A 191 -7.22 -7.12 9.19
C ALA A 191 -7.80 -5.73 8.96
N VAL A 192 -9.11 -5.62 8.72
CA VAL A 192 -9.82 -4.32 8.67
C VAL A 192 -9.59 -3.52 9.95
N ARG A 193 -9.81 -4.14 11.13
CA ARG A 193 -9.57 -3.49 12.43
C ARG A 193 -8.13 -3.01 12.58
N ARG A 194 -7.14 -3.85 12.25
CA ARG A 194 -5.71 -3.49 12.37
C ARG A 194 -5.29 -2.44 11.35
N LEU A 195 -5.73 -2.55 10.10
CA LEU A 195 -5.46 -1.57 9.05
C LEU A 195 -6.03 -0.19 9.41
N ALA A 196 -7.22 -0.15 10.02
CA ALA A 196 -7.82 1.10 10.48
C ALA A 196 -6.92 1.81 11.51
N GLY A 197 -6.40 1.06 12.49
CA GLY A 197 -5.42 1.56 13.45
C GLY A 197 -4.10 2.00 12.79
N VAL A 198 -3.56 1.22 11.84
CA VAL A 198 -2.33 1.56 11.11
C VAL A 198 -2.47 2.82 10.28
N TYR A 199 -3.66 3.06 9.70
CA TYR A 199 -3.92 4.23 8.87
C TYR A 199 -4.49 5.42 9.63
N GLY A 200 -4.78 5.28 10.92
CA GLY A 200 -5.37 6.34 11.74
C GLY A 200 -6.79 6.72 11.30
N VAL A 201 -7.58 5.76 10.82
CA VAL A 201 -8.97 5.96 10.37
C VAL A 201 -9.93 5.13 11.23
N GLN A 202 -11.20 5.50 11.23
CA GLN A 202 -12.22 4.70 11.91
C GLN A 202 -12.41 3.34 11.20
N VAL A 203 -12.71 2.29 11.98
CA VAL A 203 -12.94 0.94 11.45
C VAL A 203 -14.13 0.94 10.48
N SER A 204 -15.21 1.65 10.81
CA SER A 204 -16.40 1.83 9.95
C SER A 204 -16.06 2.44 8.59
N GLN A 205 -15.22 3.48 8.59
CA GLN A 205 -14.75 4.12 7.38
C GLN A 205 -13.95 3.13 6.51
N LEU A 206 -13.02 2.38 7.10
CA LEU A 206 -12.23 1.41 6.34
C LEU A 206 -13.11 0.26 5.79
N ALA A 207 -14.04 -0.24 6.61
CA ALA A 207 -14.98 -1.29 6.21
C ALA A 207 -15.80 -0.86 4.99
N GLY A 208 -16.37 0.36 5.01
CA GLY A 208 -17.10 0.91 3.86
C GLY A 208 -16.23 1.04 2.60
N LEU A 209 -14.95 1.43 2.73
CA LEU A 209 -14.02 1.51 1.59
C LEU A 209 -13.70 0.17 0.93
N VAL A 210 -13.85 -0.95 1.66
CA VAL A 210 -13.63 -2.30 1.13
C VAL A 210 -14.93 -3.06 0.89
N GLY A 211 -16.08 -2.38 0.94
CA GLY A 211 -17.39 -2.98 0.69
C GLY A 211 -17.89 -3.90 1.81
N LEU A 212 -17.35 -3.79 3.02
CA LEU A 212 -17.82 -4.52 4.19
C LEU A 212 -18.83 -3.70 4.98
N ALA A 213 -20.02 -4.25 5.16
CA ALA A 213 -20.91 -3.81 6.23
C ALA A 213 -20.39 -4.37 7.57
N ALA A 214 -20.44 -3.57 8.63
CA ALA A 214 -20.10 -4.06 9.96
C ALA A 214 -21.09 -5.17 10.35
N PRO A 215 -20.63 -6.39 10.70
CA PRO A 215 -21.54 -7.44 11.14
C PRO A 215 -22.31 -6.99 12.38
N ARG A 216 -23.64 -7.11 12.36
CA ARG A 216 -24.51 -6.77 13.50
C ARG A 216 -24.05 -7.43 14.80
N LEU A 217 -23.45 -8.61 14.68
CA LEU A 217 -23.03 -9.47 15.77
C LEU A 217 -21.76 -9.00 16.51
N LEU A 218 -21.12 -7.93 16.05
CA LEU A 218 -20.08 -7.26 16.84
C LEU A 218 -20.67 -6.43 18.00
N ASP A 219 -21.97 -6.16 17.99
CA ASP A 219 -22.69 -5.41 19.02
C ASP A 219 -23.54 -6.37 19.88
N PRO A 220 -23.17 -6.63 21.15
CA PRO A 220 -23.92 -7.50 22.04
C PRO A 220 -25.39 -7.13 22.23
N ALA A 221 -25.74 -5.84 22.09
CA ALA A 221 -27.13 -5.39 22.22
C ALA A 221 -28.04 -5.85 21.08
N ARG A 222 -27.46 -6.38 19.99
CA ARG A 222 -28.17 -6.84 18.78
C ARG A 222 -28.23 -8.36 18.65
N TRP A 223 -27.78 -9.08 19.68
CA TRP A 223 -27.83 -10.53 19.69
C TRP A 223 -29.24 -11.01 20.02
N SER A 224 -29.64 -12.10 19.39
CA SER A 224 -30.89 -12.80 19.60
C SER A 224 -30.63 -14.26 19.96
N ALA A 225 -31.60 -14.90 20.60
CA ALA A 225 -31.51 -16.32 20.91
C ALA A 225 -31.30 -17.15 19.62
N GLY A 226 -30.32 -18.05 19.66
CA GLY A 226 -29.91 -18.85 18.49
C GLY A 226 -28.73 -18.27 17.69
N ASP A 227 -28.34 -17.01 17.92
CA ASP A 227 -27.21 -16.39 17.21
C ASP A 227 -25.83 -16.93 17.65
N LEU A 228 -25.77 -17.72 18.73
CA LEU A 228 -24.50 -18.12 19.37
C LEU A 228 -23.43 -18.64 18.38
N PRO A 229 -23.73 -19.54 17.41
CA PRO A 229 -22.72 -20.02 16.48
C PRO A 229 -22.07 -18.90 15.66
N GLU A 230 -22.90 -17.99 15.14
CA GLU A 230 -22.46 -16.87 14.30
C GLU A 230 -21.77 -15.79 15.13
N VAL A 231 -22.24 -15.53 16.36
CA VAL A 231 -21.59 -14.63 17.33
C VAL A 231 -20.17 -15.10 17.62
N LEU A 232 -19.99 -16.38 17.96
CA LEU A 232 -18.67 -16.94 18.24
C LEU A 232 -17.74 -16.83 17.02
N ALA A 233 -18.22 -17.21 15.83
CA ALA A 233 -17.45 -17.10 14.60
C ALA A 233 -17.06 -15.64 14.28
N THR A 234 -17.99 -14.70 14.46
CA THR A 234 -17.80 -13.27 14.16
C THR A 234 -16.81 -12.61 15.11
N LEU A 235 -16.99 -12.80 16.43
CA LEU A 235 -16.08 -12.28 17.45
C LEU A 235 -14.69 -12.90 17.32
N ARG A 236 -14.60 -14.18 16.97
CA ARG A 236 -13.34 -14.84 16.66
C ARG A 236 -12.66 -14.22 15.42
N ALA A 237 -13.42 -14.01 14.35
CA ALA A 237 -12.89 -13.39 13.12
C ALA A 237 -12.43 -11.93 13.35
N TRP A 238 -13.10 -11.20 14.24
CA TRP A 238 -12.76 -9.84 14.64
C TRP A 238 -11.47 -9.75 15.48
N THR A 239 -11.31 -10.68 16.43
CA THR A 239 -10.08 -10.79 17.23
C THR A 239 -8.90 -11.28 16.40
N GLY A 240 -9.17 -12.07 15.36
CA GLY A 240 -8.17 -12.68 14.48
C GLY A 240 -7.67 -14.02 14.99
N LEU A 241 -8.39 -14.63 15.93
CA LEU A 241 -8.07 -15.94 16.48
C LEU A 241 -8.55 -17.05 15.54
N THR A 242 -7.81 -18.15 15.48
CA THR A 242 -8.22 -19.40 14.87
C THR A 242 -9.02 -20.25 15.87
N GLN A 243 -9.80 -21.20 15.38
CA GLN A 243 -10.50 -22.16 16.27
C GLN A 243 -9.52 -22.91 17.17
N ALA A 244 -8.30 -23.20 16.68
CA ALA A 244 -7.25 -23.85 17.45
C ALA A 244 -6.72 -22.95 18.58
N GLU A 245 -6.51 -21.65 18.32
CA GLU A 245 -6.06 -20.70 19.35
C GLU A 245 -7.12 -20.45 20.41
N VAL A 246 -8.41 -20.34 20.02
CA VAL A 246 -9.51 -20.26 20.99
C VAL A 246 -9.54 -21.52 21.86
N ALA A 247 -9.47 -22.69 21.25
CA ALA A 247 -9.48 -23.96 21.97
C ALA A 247 -8.30 -24.05 22.95
N HIS A 248 -7.08 -23.77 22.49
CA HIS A 248 -5.89 -23.77 23.33
C HIS A 248 -6.01 -22.81 24.52
N ARG A 249 -6.42 -21.55 24.27
CA ARG A 249 -6.58 -20.54 25.34
C ARG A 249 -7.70 -20.87 26.32
N CYS A 250 -8.70 -21.64 25.89
CA CYS A 250 -9.77 -22.12 26.76
C CYS A 250 -9.48 -23.51 27.37
N GLY A 251 -8.34 -24.15 27.08
CA GLY A 251 -8.00 -25.49 27.55
C GLY A 251 -8.92 -26.58 26.98
N LEU A 252 -9.23 -26.50 25.68
CA LEU A 252 -10.18 -27.35 24.96
C LEU A 252 -9.57 -27.91 23.69
N HIS A 253 -10.25 -28.88 23.08
CA HIS A 253 -9.89 -29.37 21.76
C HIS A 253 -10.53 -28.53 20.64
N ARG A 254 -9.85 -28.40 19.49
CA ARG A 254 -10.32 -27.60 18.34
C ARG A 254 -11.72 -28.02 17.85
N THR A 255 -12.02 -29.31 17.90
CA THR A 255 -13.32 -29.85 17.44
C THR A 255 -14.48 -29.34 18.30
N THR A 256 -14.24 -29.03 19.58
CA THR A 256 -15.23 -28.45 20.48
C THR A 256 -15.66 -27.06 19.99
N VAL A 257 -14.69 -26.18 19.70
CA VAL A 257 -14.97 -24.84 19.15
C VAL A 257 -15.66 -24.92 17.80
N ARG A 258 -15.22 -25.85 16.93
CA ARG A 258 -15.87 -26.10 15.64
C ARG A 258 -17.32 -26.59 15.79
N ALA A 259 -17.63 -27.39 16.82
CA ALA A 259 -18.99 -27.85 17.08
C ALA A 259 -19.90 -26.68 17.48
N TRP A 260 -19.40 -25.76 18.30
CA TRP A 260 -20.13 -24.55 18.70
C TRP A 260 -20.41 -23.60 17.53
N GLU A 261 -19.40 -23.28 16.72
CA GLU A 261 -19.55 -22.41 15.55
C GLU A 261 -20.43 -23.00 14.45
N ASN A 262 -20.68 -24.31 14.50
CA ASN A 262 -21.60 -25.01 13.60
C ASN A 262 -22.98 -25.26 14.23
N GLY A 263 -23.24 -24.78 15.45
CA GLY A 263 -24.52 -24.99 16.16
C GLY A 263 -24.79 -26.43 16.59
N ARG A 264 -23.79 -27.31 16.58
CA ARG A 264 -23.94 -28.72 16.98
C ARG A 264 -23.82 -28.95 18.48
N ALA A 265 -23.33 -27.96 19.21
CA ALA A 265 -23.20 -27.97 20.66
C ALA A 265 -23.18 -26.53 21.18
N VAL A 266 -23.34 -26.36 22.49
CA VAL A 266 -23.19 -25.07 23.18
C VAL A 266 -22.06 -25.15 24.22
N PRO A 267 -21.38 -24.03 24.54
CA PRO A 267 -20.39 -24.01 25.62
C PRO A 267 -21.03 -24.30 26.98
N SER A 268 -20.34 -25.07 27.83
CA SER A 268 -20.72 -25.20 29.24
C SER A 268 -20.50 -23.88 30.00
N ALA A 269 -21.07 -23.72 31.20
CA ALA A 269 -20.90 -22.50 32.01
C ALA A 269 -19.42 -22.09 32.17
N ARG A 270 -18.56 -23.06 32.53
CA ARG A 270 -17.10 -22.84 32.65
C ARG A 270 -16.46 -22.43 31.33
N SER A 271 -16.90 -23.00 30.21
CA SER A 271 -16.38 -22.68 28.87
C SER A 271 -16.85 -21.31 28.40
N ARG A 272 -18.11 -20.96 28.66
CA ARG A 272 -18.69 -19.64 28.41
C ARG A 272 -17.91 -18.56 29.15
N GLU A 273 -17.64 -18.72 30.44
CA GLU A 273 -16.85 -17.76 31.22
C GLU A 273 -15.42 -17.58 30.70
N ARG A 274 -14.81 -18.65 30.17
CA ARG A 274 -13.50 -18.57 29.51
C ARG A 274 -13.58 -17.82 28.19
N LEU A 275 -14.64 -18.06 27.39
CA LEU A 275 -14.88 -17.35 26.13
C LEU A 275 -15.18 -15.87 26.36
N GLU A 276 -16.05 -15.54 27.30
CA GLU A 276 -16.40 -14.16 27.65
C GLU A 276 -15.14 -13.38 28.06
N ARG A 277 -14.31 -13.94 28.94
CA ARG A 277 -13.02 -13.32 29.30
C ARG A 277 -12.07 -13.21 28.10
N LEU A 278 -11.95 -14.24 27.27
CA LEU A 278 -11.08 -14.22 26.10
C LEU A 278 -11.50 -13.16 25.07
N LEU A 279 -12.80 -12.94 24.92
CA LEU A 279 -13.38 -12.01 23.96
C LEU A 279 -13.61 -10.60 24.55
N GLY A 280 -13.35 -10.41 25.84
CA GLY A 280 -13.54 -9.13 26.54
C GLY A 280 -15.00 -8.77 26.79
N LEU A 281 -15.87 -9.77 26.93
CA LEU A 281 -17.29 -9.61 27.22
C LEU A 281 -17.56 -9.62 28.73
N GLY A 282 -18.65 -8.97 29.14
CA GLY A 282 -19.14 -9.05 30.51
C GLY A 282 -19.62 -10.46 30.89
N PRO A 283 -19.61 -10.82 32.19
CA PRO A 283 -20.10 -12.12 32.66
C PRO A 283 -21.55 -12.36 32.22
N GLY A 284 -21.80 -13.53 31.61
CA GLY A 284 -23.14 -13.91 31.15
C GLY A 284 -23.60 -13.23 29.86
N ALA A 285 -22.81 -12.36 29.24
CA ALA A 285 -23.19 -11.67 28.00
C ALA A 285 -23.57 -12.64 26.87
N LEU A 286 -22.89 -13.80 26.77
CA LEU A 286 -23.18 -14.76 25.72
C LEU A 286 -24.55 -15.45 25.89
N LEU A 287 -25.14 -15.45 27.10
CA LEU A 287 -26.42 -16.12 27.35
C LEU A 287 -27.55 -15.60 26.47
N VAL A 288 -27.53 -14.33 26.09
CA VAL A 288 -28.52 -13.72 25.19
C VAL A 288 -28.57 -14.43 23.84
N ALA A 289 -27.43 -14.96 23.38
CA ALA A 289 -27.31 -15.61 22.08
C ALA A 289 -27.60 -17.12 22.13
N TYR A 290 -27.72 -17.73 23.32
CA TYR A 290 -27.95 -19.17 23.44
C TYR A 290 -29.29 -19.56 22.80
N PRO A 291 -29.40 -20.79 22.26
CA PRO A 291 -30.70 -21.31 21.82
C PRO A 291 -31.67 -21.33 23.02
N ARG A 292 -32.95 -21.05 22.75
CA ARG A 292 -34.04 -21.24 23.72
C ARG A 292 -34.34 -22.72 23.93
#